data_AF-A0A284RE00-F1
#
_entry.id   AF-A0A284RE00-F1
#
_cell.length_a   1.000
_cell.length_b   1.000
_cell.length_c   1.000
_cell.angle_alpha   90.00
_cell.angle_beta   90.00
_cell.angle_gamma   90.00
#
_symmetry.space_group_name_H-M   'P 1'
#
loop_
_entity.id
_entity.type
_entity.pdbx_description
1 polymer ?
#
loop_
_entity_poly.entity_id
_entity_poly.type
_entity_poly.pdbx_seq_one_letter_code
_entity_poly.pdbx_strand_id
1 'polypeptide(L)'
;MASNVGGVPAFLLEVFFDAFIMFIAANDQSFNIIESPELHQIFLMLREELTDADIRHSTDLDDPQISEQISEKISTDIQSQVMEIWEEHLKQLSREMQSALGKFSFMTDLWSIANLVLFMAIMAYWIDTKEVHPPNGRDMYLALMLRADLIGFHCVPGHHDGEHLARAFLHIVDHLCIALKMGWISLDNASNNNTMLAWLETLLTQQGIPFDTLKWHIQYFMLSCLQHV
;
A
#
# COMPACT_ATOMS: atom_id res chain seq x y z
N MET A 1 -24.04 19.90 -25.69
CA MET A 1 -24.53 18.52 -25.83
C MET A 1 -23.94 17.70 -24.71
N ALA A 2 -24.80 16.97 -24.01
CA ALA A 2 -24.56 16.33 -22.71
C ALA A 2 -23.60 15.14 -22.76
N SER A 3 -22.97 14.84 -21.62
CA SER A 3 -22.79 13.50 -21.00
C SER A 3 -21.66 13.64 -19.95
N ASN A 4 -21.75 13.19 -18.70
CA ASN A 4 -22.71 12.36 -18.01
C ASN A 4 -22.58 12.71 -16.51
N VAL A 5 -23.43 13.59 -15.96
CA VAL A 5 -23.58 13.67 -14.50
C VAL A 5 -24.46 12.49 -14.16
N GLY A 6 -23.83 11.35 -13.84
CA GLY A 6 -24.52 10.19 -13.31
C GLY A 6 -25.42 10.68 -12.18
N GLY A 7 -26.72 10.45 -12.31
CA GLY A 7 -27.67 10.85 -11.27
C GLY A 7 -27.22 10.28 -9.93
N VAL A 8 -27.36 11.08 -8.87
CA VAL A 8 -27.08 10.61 -7.51
C VAL A 8 -27.88 9.32 -7.31
N PRO A 9 -27.22 8.18 -7.05
CA PRO A 9 -27.90 6.91 -6.85
C PRO A 9 -28.95 7.05 -5.75
N ALA A 10 -30.05 6.31 -5.86
CA ALA A 10 -30.96 6.17 -4.73
C ALA A 10 -30.16 5.63 -3.53
N PHE A 11 -30.41 6.16 -2.34
CA PHE A 11 -29.70 5.74 -1.15
C PHE A 11 -30.01 4.25 -0.88
N LEU A 12 -28.94 3.46 -0.80
CA LEU A 12 -28.95 2.06 -0.39
C LEU A 12 -27.79 1.91 0.60
N LEU A 13 -28.02 1.21 1.69
CA LEU A 13 -27.03 1.08 2.77
C LEU A 13 -25.72 0.47 2.27
N GLU A 14 -25.78 -0.56 1.42
CA GLU A 14 -24.61 -1.17 0.78
C GLU A 14 -23.84 -0.17 -0.09
N VAL A 15 -24.54 0.61 -0.92
CA VAL A 15 -23.93 1.62 -1.80
C VAL A 15 -23.29 2.76 -1.00
N PHE A 16 -23.86 3.10 0.17
CA PHE A 16 -23.27 4.06 1.09
C PHE A 16 -21.97 3.53 1.71
N PHE A 17 -21.94 2.28 2.17
CA PHE A 17 -20.72 1.66 2.68
C PHE A 17 -19.63 1.56 1.62
N ASP A 18 -19.97 1.13 0.40
CA ASP A 18 -19.02 1.11 -0.73
C ASP A 18 -18.44 2.51 -1.00
N ALA A 19 -19.30 3.54 -1.05
CA ALA A 19 -18.87 4.92 -1.25
C ALA A 19 -17.99 5.43 -0.10
N PHE A 20 -18.28 5.00 1.13
CA PHE A 20 -17.51 5.41 2.31
C PHE A 20 -16.15 4.73 2.37
N ILE A 21 -16.05 3.44 2.01
CA ILE A 21 -14.79 2.73 1.87
C ILE A 21 -13.95 3.35 0.75
N MET A 22 -14.57 3.65 -0.39
CA MET A 22 -13.90 4.36 -1.48
C MET A 22 -13.42 5.75 -1.05
N PHE A 23 -14.17 6.46 -0.21
CA PHE A 23 -13.74 7.73 0.38
C PHE A 23 -12.53 7.55 1.29
N ILE A 24 -12.53 6.53 2.15
CA ILE A 24 -11.40 6.23 3.04
C ILE A 24 -10.14 5.93 2.21
N ALA A 25 -10.25 5.03 1.24
CA ALA A 25 -9.15 4.62 0.39
C ALA A 25 -8.63 5.73 -0.52
N ALA A 26 -9.51 6.51 -1.15
CA ALA A 26 -9.11 7.55 -2.10
C ALA A 26 -8.48 8.79 -1.44
N ASN A 27 -8.68 8.97 -0.12
CA ASN A 27 -8.22 10.15 0.61
C ASN A 27 -7.29 9.80 1.78
N ASP A 28 -6.74 8.57 1.81
CA ASP A 28 -5.84 8.10 2.87
C ASP A 28 -6.36 8.38 4.29
N GLN A 29 -7.68 8.19 4.51
CA GLN A 29 -8.28 8.44 5.82
C GLN A 29 -7.98 7.29 6.78
N SER A 30 -7.97 7.60 8.07
CA SER A 30 -7.89 6.57 9.11
C SER A 30 -9.15 5.70 9.07
N PHE A 31 -9.02 4.38 9.23
CA PHE A 31 -10.18 3.51 9.45
C PHE A 31 -11.00 3.93 10.67
N ASN A 32 -10.39 4.59 11.66
CA ASN A 32 -11.09 5.09 12.84
C ASN A 32 -12.07 6.23 12.51
N ILE A 33 -12.03 6.80 11.31
CA ILE A 33 -12.97 7.84 10.88
C ILE A 33 -14.41 7.31 10.86
N ILE A 34 -14.60 5.99 10.71
CA ILE A 34 -15.92 5.34 10.81
C ILE A 34 -16.54 5.51 12.20
N GLU A 35 -15.75 5.81 13.22
CA GLU A 35 -16.20 5.98 14.61
C GLU A 35 -16.35 7.47 14.99
N SER A 36 -16.03 8.40 14.09
CA SER A 36 -16.07 9.84 14.39
C SER A 36 -17.51 10.34 14.57
N PRO A 37 -17.87 10.83 15.77
CA PRO A 37 -19.22 11.34 16.02
C PRO A 37 -19.51 12.62 15.22
N GLU A 38 -18.49 13.42 14.88
CA GLU A 38 -18.64 14.61 14.04
C GLU A 38 -19.01 14.23 12.61
N LEU A 39 -18.36 13.21 12.05
CA LEU A 39 -18.68 12.73 10.70
C LEU A 39 -20.08 12.10 10.67
N HIS A 40 -20.47 11.40 11.73
CA HIS A 40 -21.83 10.86 11.87
C HIS A 40 -22.88 11.96 11.84
N GLN A 41 -22.68 13.04 12.60
CA GLN A 41 -23.59 14.19 12.58
C GLN A 41 -23.71 14.80 11.18
N ILE A 42 -22.62 14.86 10.42
CA ILE A 42 -22.67 15.32 9.03
C ILE A 42 -23.58 14.42 8.19
N PHE A 43 -23.47 13.10 8.30
CA PHE A 43 -24.34 12.17 7.57
C PHE A 43 -25.81 12.28 7.98
N LEU A 44 -26.09 12.41 9.29
CA LEU A 44 -27.44 12.61 9.83
C LEU A 44 -28.07 13.93 9.37
N MET A 45 -27.28 15.01 9.25
CA MET A 45 -27.76 16.29 8.73
C MET A 45 -28.12 16.23 7.24
N LEU A 46 -27.56 15.27 6.48
CA LEU A 46 -27.75 15.17 5.03
C LEU A 46 -28.96 14.31 4.63
N ARG A 47 -29.53 13.50 5.54
CA ARG A 47 -30.73 12.69 5.29
C ARG A 47 -31.56 12.50 6.55
N GLU A 48 -32.84 12.87 6.50
CA GLU A 48 -33.81 12.59 7.57
C GLU A 48 -34.09 11.09 7.75
N GLU A 49 -33.88 10.27 6.71
CA GLU A 49 -34.09 8.82 6.71
C GLU A 49 -32.89 8.05 7.29
N LEU A 50 -31.71 8.69 7.35
CA LEU A 50 -30.55 8.14 8.05
C LEU A 50 -30.77 8.35 9.54
N THR A 51 -30.90 7.27 10.27
CA THR A 51 -30.89 7.30 11.72
C THR A 51 -29.48 7.08 12.23
N ASP A 52 -29.21 7.47 13.48
CA ASP A 52 -27.94 7.16 14.11
C ASP A 52 -27.71 5.64 14.05
N ALA A 53 -28.75 4.80 14.12
CA ALA A 53 -28.67 3.35 13.96
C ALA A 53 -28.19 2.84 12.58
N ASP A 54 -28.31 3.65 11.51
CA ASP A 54 -27.88 3.29 10.15
C ASP A 54 -26.41 3.66 9.87
N ILE A 55 -25.90 4.66 10.60
CA ILE A 55 -24.50 5.14 10.54
C ILE A 55 -23.67 4.57 11.71
N ARG A 56 -24.35 4.24 12.81
CA ARG A 56 -23.84 3.85 14.11
C ARG A 56 -24.56 2.57 14.54
N HIS A 57 -23.79 1.54 14.84
CA HIS A 57 -24.17 0.67 15.94
C HIS A 57 -23.38 1.09 17.18
N SER A 58 -24.00 0.96 18.36
CA SER A 58 -23.43 1.15 19.71
C SER A 58 -23.59 2.53 20.34
N THR A 59 -24.80 2.84 20.84
CA THR A 59 -24.97 3.52 22.16
C THR A 59 -26.38 3.36 22.74
N ASP A 60 -27.39 2.97 21.95
CA ASP A 60 -28.79 2.88 22.42
C ASP A 60 -29.25 1.46 22.82
N LEU A 61 -28.31 0.59 23.19
CA LEU A 61 -28.63 -0.65 23.88
C LEU A 61 -28.06 -0.52 25.29
N ASP A 62 -28.92 -0.60 26.31
CA ASP A 62 -28.58 -0.57 27.75
C ASP A 62 -27.60 -1.68 28.20
N ASP A 63 -27.00 -2.42 27.27
CA ASP A 63 -26.03 -3.49 27.48
C ASP A 63 -24.67 -3.13 26.81
N PRO A 64 -23.69 -2.66 27.59
CA PRO A 64 -22.34 -2.32 27.12
C PRO A 64 -21.64 -3.47 26.39
N GLN A 65 -22.02 -4.72 26.68
CA GLN A 65 -21.36 -5.89 26.14
C GLN A 65 -21.84 -6.22 24.72
N ILE A 66 -23.07 -5.85 24.37
CA ILE A 66 -23.64 -6.03 23.02
C ILE A 66 -23.17 -4.90 22.11
N SER A 67 -23.05 -3.69 22.66
CA SER A 67 -22.64 -2.50 21.93
C SER A 67 -21.16 -2.61 21.48
N GLU A 68 -20.29 -3.13 22.36
CA GLU A 68 -18.89 -3.47 22.04
C GLU A 68 -18.79 -4.54 20.94
N GLN A 69 -19.56 -5.64 21.05
CA GLN A 69 -19.56 -6.73 20.06
C GLN A 69 -20.00 -6.28 18.65
N ILE A 70 -20.96 -5.37 18.54
CA ILE A 70 -21.42 -4.90 17.23
C ILE A 70 -20.43 -3.91 16.61
N SER A 71 -19.82 -3.02 17.41
CA SER A 71 -18.75 -2.14 16.95
C SER A 71 -17.52 -2.93 16.48
N GLU A 72 -17.13 -3.97 17.23
CA GLU A 72 -16.07 -4.89 16.84
C GLU A 72 -16.39 -5.60 15.52
N LYS A 73 -17.63 -6.05 15.34
CA LYS A 73 -18.08 -6.70 14.11
C LYS A 73 -18.02 -5.77 12.88
N ILE A 74 -18.50 -4.54 12.99
CA ILE A 74 -18.48 -3.57 11.87
C ILE A 74 -17.06 -3.16 11.51
N SER A 75 -16.22 -2.91 12.53
CA SER A 75 -14.80 -2.63 12.32
C SER A 75 -14.14 -3.80 11.58
N THR A 76 -14.45 -5.04 11.96
CA THR A 76 -13.96 -6.25 11.31
C THR A 76 -14.46 -6.40 9.86
N ASP A 77 -15.74 -6.10 9.60
CA ASP A 77 -16.33 -6.20 8.26
C ASP A 77 -15.73 -5.15 7.31
N ILE A 78 -15.59 -3.90 7.75
CA ILE A 78 -14.95 -2.83 6.96
C ILE A 78 -13.47 -3.14 6.74
N GLN A 79 -12.75 -3.59 7.77
CA GLN A 79 -11.36 -4.02 7.61
C GLN A 79 -11.23 -5.15 6.60
N SER A 80 -12.12 -6.15 6.64
CA SER A 80 -12.12 -7.28 5.71
C SER A 80 -12.34 -6.81 4.27
N GLN A 81 -13.29 -5.90 4.04
CA GLN A 81 -13.56 -5.34 2.72
C GLN A 81 -12.40 -4.49 2.19
N VAL A 82 -11.79 -3.66 3.04
CA VAL A 82 -10.59 -2.91 2.66
C VAL A 82 -9.44 -3.85 2.30
N MET A 83 -9.25 -4.91 3.08
CA MET A 83 -8.23 -5.92 2.80
C MET A 83 -8.49 -6.63 1.47
N GLU A 84 -9.74 -6.91 1.13
CA GLU A 84 -10.11 -7.48 -0.18
C GLU A 84 -9.77 -6.53 -1.33
N ILE A 85 -10.16 -5.25 -1.23
CA ILE A 85 -9.81 -4.23 -2.23
C ILE A 85 -8.29 -4.08 -2.36
N TRP A 86 -7.57 -4.08 -1.23
CA TRP A 86 -6.12 -4.02 -1.20
C TRP A 86 -5.49 -5.24 -1.87
N GLU A 87 -5.99 -6.44 -1.62
CA GLU A 87 -5.51 -7.66 -2.27
C GLU A 87 -5.76 -7.64 -3.78
N GLU A 88 -6.93 -7.17 -4.22
CA GLU A 88 -7.22 -6.99 -5.64
C GLU A 88 -6.29 -5.97 -6.29
N HIS A 89 -6.05 -4.85 -5.61
CA HIS A 89 -5.10 -3.84 -6.03
C HIS A 89 -3.68 -4.40 -6.14
N LEU A 90 -3.21 -5.16 -5.14
CA LEU A 90 -1.91 -5.82 -5.17
C LEU A 90 -1.80 -6.86 -6.30
N LYS A 91 -2.86 -7.64 -6.55
CA LYS A 91 -2.90 -8.59 -7.69
C LYS A 91 -2.80 -7.84 -9.02
N GLN A 92 -3.47 -6.70 -9.15
CA GLN A 92 -3.39 -5.86 -10.34
C GLN A 92 -2.00 -5.24 -10.51
N LEU A 93 -1.45 -4.65 -9.44
CA LEU A 93 -0.10 -4.10 -9.42
C LEU A 93 0.94 -5.15 -9.78
N SER A 94 0.84 -6.36 -9.21
CA SER A 94 1.72 -7.48 -9.56
C SER A 94 1.67 -7.81 -11.06
N ARG A 95 0.49 -7.85 -11.67
CA ARG A 95 0.35 -8.08 -13.12
C ARG A 95 1.02 -6.97 -13.95
N GLU A 96 0.82 -5.71 -13.57
CA GLU A 96 1.43 -4.55 -14.23
C GLU A 96 2.96 -4.57 -14.09
N MET A 97 3.47 -4.85 -12.90
CA MET A 97 4.91 -4.95 -12.68
C MET A 97 5.51 -6.13 -13.46
N GLN A 98 4.86 -7.30 -13.46
CA GLN A 98 5.36 -8.45 -14.22
C GLN A 98 5.46 -8.18 -15.73
N SER A 99 4.69 -7.23 -16.29
CA SER A 99 4.81 -6.84 -17.70
C SER A 99 5.96 -5.86 -17.99
N ALA A 100 6.60 -5.28 -16.97
CA ALA A 100 7.69 -4.33 -17.13
C ALA A 100 8.80 -4.88 -18.04
N LEU A 101 9.28 -4.08 -19.00
CA LEU A 101 10.27 -4.54 -19.99
C LEU A 101 11.65 -4.85 -19.38
N GLY A 102 11.97 -4.18 -18.27
CA GLY A 102 13.29 -4.19 -17.67
C GLY A 102 13.32 -4.74 -16.25
N LYS A 103 14.46 -4.51 -15.60
CA LYS A 103 14.63 -4.75 -14.18
C LYS A 103 14.04 -3.60 -13.36
N PHE A 104 13.72 -3.91 -12.10
CA PHE A 104 13.30 -2.94 -11.10
C PHE A 104 14.48 -2.36 -10.34
N SER A 105 14.41 -1.07 -10.04
CA SER A 105 15.24 -0.46 -9.00
C SER A 105 14.40 -0.22 -7.75
N PHE A 106 14.96 -0.45 -6.58
CA PHE A 106 14.27 -0.32 -5.31
C PHE A 106 14.93 0.77 -4.47
N MET A 107 14.11 1.56 -3.77
CA MET A 107 14.55 2.34 -2.63
C MET A 107 13.89 1.78 -1.39
N THR A 108 14.66 1.53 -0.34
CA THR A 108 14.11 1.06 0.93
C THR A 108 14.53 2.01 2.04
N ASP A 109 13.54 2.44 2.80
CA ASP A 109 13.73 3.24 4.01
C ASP A 109 13.34 2.39 5.23
N LEU A 110 14.14 2.52 6.28
CA LEU A 110 14.07 1.73 7.50
C LEU A 110 14.16 2.68 8.68
N TRP A 111 13.09 2.79 9.45
CA TRP A 111 13.08 3.62 10.64
C TRP A 111 12.38 2.91 11.80
N SER A 112 12.86 3.21 13.00
CA SER A 112 12.26 2.74 14.24
C SER A 112 11.53 3.89 14.93
N ILE A 113 10.37 3.61 15.51
CA ILE A 113 9.68 4.54 16.42
C ILE A 113 10.11 4.30 17.87
N ALA A 114 9.65 5.14 18.81
CA ALA A 114 10.11 5.21 20.21
C ALA A 114 10.06 3.90 21.05
N ASN A 115 9.47 2.83 20.51
CA ASN A 115 9.40 1.50 21.13
C ASN A 115 10.19 0.41 20.37
N LEU A 116 11.14 0.79 19.51
CA LEU A 116 11.89 -0.12 18.63
C LEU A 116 10.99 -0.93 17.69
N VAL A 117 9.77 -0.44 17.41
CA VAL A 117 8.97 -1.00 16.31
C VAL A 117 9.57 -0.48 15.02
N LEU A 118 10.03 -1.39 14.18
CA LEU A 118 10.68 -1.08 12.92
C LEU A 118 9.65 -1.10 11.79
N PHE A 119 9.73 -0.09 10.94
CA PHE A 119 8.98 -0.03 9.70
C PHE A 119 9.95 -0.07 8.52
N MET A 120 9.55 -0.80 7.49
CA MET A 120 10.23 -0.88 6.20
C MET A 120 9.29 -0.36 5.12
N ALA A 121 9.67 0.72 4.46
CA ALA A 121 9.00 1.20 3.25
C ALA A 121 9.84 0.82 2.03
N ILE A 122 9.22 0.23 1.00
CA ILE A 122 9.89 -0.15 -0.24
C ILE A 122 9.19 0.54 -1.41
N MET A 123 9.93 1.41 -2.08
CA MET A 123 9.55 2.02 -3.35
C MET A 123 10.19 1.22 -4.49
N ALA A 124 9.43 0.91 -5.54
CA ALA A 124 9.95 0.31 -6.76
C ALA A 124 9.86 1.29 -7.93
N TYR A 125 10.89 1.25 -8.79
CA TYR A 125 11.04 2.08 -9.98
C TYR A 125 11.24 1.17 -11.19
N TRP A 126 10.48 1.41 -12.26
CA TRP A 126 10.62 0.66 -13.51
C TRP A 126 10.20 1.47 -14.72
N ILE A 127 10.59 0.96 -15.88
CA ILE A 127 10.14 1.50 -17.17
C ILE A 127 8.95 0.68 -17.65
N ASP A 128 7.86 1.39 -17.87
CA ASP A 128 6.61 0.90 -18.43
C ASP A 128 6.44 1.39 -19.88
N THR A 129 5.59 0.72 -20.65
CA THR A 129 5.25 1.12 -22.03
C THR A 129 3.81 1.56 -22.14
N LYS A 130 3.59 2.76 -22.66
CA LYS A 130 2.25 3.28 -22.94
C LYS A 130 2.04 3.44 -24.44
N GLU A 131 0.95 2.87 -24.95
CA GLU A 131 0.51 3.11 -26.32
C GLU A 131 0.04 4.57 -26.47
N VAL A 132 0.69 5.29 -27.38
CA VAL A 132 0.32 6.66 -27.73
C VAL A 132 -0.30 6.66 -29.12
N HIS A 133 -1.53 7.16 -29.19
CA HIS A 133 -2.32 7.32 -30.41
C HIS A 133 -2.31 8.80 -30.81
N PRO A 134 -1.50 9.21 -31.81
CA PRO A 134 -1.39 10.61 -32.18
C PRO A 134 -2.68 11.09 -32.87
N PRO A 135 -3.18 12.30 -32.57
CA PRO A 135 -4.41 12.82 -33.17
C PRO A 135 -4.29 13.06 -34.69
N ASN A 136 -3.08 13.06 -35.23
CA ASN A 136 -2.79 13.47 -36.61
C ASN A 136 -2.81 12.30 -37.61
N GLY A 137 -3.39 11.15 -37.26
CA GLY A 137 -3.42 9.96 -38.12
C GLY A 137 -2.04 9.32 -38.36
N ARG A 138 -1.06 9.60 -37.49
CA ARG A 138 0.22 8.89 -37.48
C ARG A 138 0.04 7.52 -36.82
N ASP A 139 0.90 6.59 -37.19
CA ASP A 139 0.94 5.27 -36.57
C ASP A 139 1.13 5.36 -35.05
N MET A 140 0.50 4.41 -34.36
CA MET A 140 0.67 4.20 -32.92
C MET A 140 2.15 3.95 -32.61
N TYR A 141 2.64 4.51 -31.51
CA TYR A 141 3.96 4.19 -30.97
C TYR A 141 3.89 3.91 -29.47
N LEU A 142 4.87 3.14 -28.98
CA LEU A 142 5.03 2.87 -27.55
C LEU A 142 5.97 3.92 -26.94
N ALA A 143 5.46 4.68 -25.98
CA ALA A 143 6.25 5.58 -25.16
C ALA A 143 6.76 4.86 -23.92
N LEU A 144 8.05 5.01 -23.62
CA LEU A 144 8.64 4.55 -22.36
C LEU A 144 8.33 5.57 -21.27
N MET A 145 7.77 5.11 -20.15
CA MET A 145 7.45 5.95 -19.00
C MET A 145 8.09 5.39 -17.74
N LEU A 146 8.76 6.24 -16.97
CA LEU A 146 9.23 5.89 -15.64
C LEU A 146 8.04 5.85 -14.68
N ARG A 147 7.85 4.71 -14.01
CA ARG A 147 6.87 4.49 -12.95
C ARG A 147 7.59 4.38 -11.61
N ALA A 148 6.90 4.77 -10.54
CA ALA A 148 7.42 4.77 -9.19
C ALA A 148 6.25 4.56 -8.22
N ASP A 149 6.16 3.38 -7.62
CA ASP A 149 5.06 3.03 -6.71
C ASP A 149 5.63 2.53 -5.37
N LEU A 150 4.92 2.82 -4.28
CA LEU A 150 5.17 2.23 -2.96
C LEU A 150 4.62 0.80 -2.98
N ILE A 151 5.52 -0.17 -2.97
CA ILE A 151 5.15 -1.59 -3.12
C ILE A 151 5.07 -2.33 -1.79
N GLY A 152 5.53 -1.71 -0.72
CA GLY A 152 5.40 -2.24 0.62
C GLY A 152 5.61 -1.17 1.68
N PHE A 153 4.76 -1.20 2.69
CA PHE A 153 4.94 -0.50 3.97
C PHE A 153 4.67 -1.53 5.05
N HIS A 154 5.71 -2.04 5.68
CA HIS A 154 5.62 -3.22 6.53
C HIS A 154 6.18 -2.95 7.92
N CYS A 155 5.40 -3.31 8.94
CA CYS A 155 5.89 -3.42 10.31
C CYS A 155 6.74 -4.69 10.40
N VAL A 156 7.98 -4.57 10.85
CA VAL A 156 8.93 -5.68 10.97
C VAL A 156 9.14 -5.96 12.46
N PRO A 157 8.31 -6.84 13.08
CA PRO A 157 8.39 -7.13 14.50
C PRO A 157 9.59 -8.04 14.81
N GLY A 158 10.30 -7.76 15.91
CA GLY A 158 11.38 -8.61 16.39
C GLY A 158 12.76 -7.98 16.22
N HIS A 159 13.76 -8.81 15.93
CA HIS A 159 15.17 -8.38 15.90
C HIS A 159 15.48 -7.59 14.62
N HIS A 160 16.22 -6.48 14.77
CA HIS A 160 16.65 -5.63 13.66
C HIS A 160 17.98 -6.10 13.04
N ASP A 161 18.20 -7.41 12.96
CA ASP A 161 19.37 -7.97 12.29
C ASP A 161 19.18 -8.00 10.77
N GLY A 162 20.29 -8.01 10.02
CA GLY A 162 20.22 -7.97 8.57
C GLY A 162 19.50 -9.17 7.94
N GLU A 163 19.49 -10.35 8.58
CA GLU A 163 18.79 -11.52 8.04
C GLU A 163 17.28 -11.28 8.06
N HIS A 164 16.77 -10.79 9.18
CA HIS A 164 15.36 -10.50 9.34
C HIS A 164 14.88 -9.41 8.38
N LEU A 165 15.69 -8.35 8.18
CA LEU A 165 15.41 -7.32 7.18
C LEU A 165 15.41 -7.88 5.75
N ALA A 166 16.37 -8.73 5.41
CA ALA A 166 16.44 -9.35 4.08
C ALA A 166 15.21 -10.21 3.80
N ARG A 167 14.74 -10.97 4.80
CA ARG A 167 13.52 -11.78 4.70
C ARG A 167 12.27 -10.92 4.55
N ALA A 168 12.16 -9.81 5.29
CA ALA A 168 11.04 -8.88 5.18
C ALA A 168 10.98 -8.24 3.78
N PHE A 169 12.13 -7.80 3.25
CA PHE A 169 12.22 -7.27 1.89
C PHE A 169 11.83 -8.32 0.85
N LEU A 170 12.41 -9.52 0.94
CA LEU A 170 12.14 -10.59 -0.01
C LEU A 170 10.67 -11.05 0.04
N HIS A 171 10.05 -11.06 1.22
CA HIS A 171 8.63 -11.37 1.37
C HIS A 171 7.74 -10.46 0.52
N ILE A 172 8.01 -9.15 0.50
CA ILE A 172 7.25 -8.16 -0.30
C ILE A 172 7.51 -8.36 -1.80
N VAL A 173 8.76 -8.58 -2.19
CA VAL A 173 9.17 -8.80 -3.59
C VAL A 173 8.60 -10.11 -4.16
N ASP A 174 8.60 -11.18 -3.35
CA ASP A 174 8.02 -12.48 -3.71
C ASP A 174 6.50 -12.41 -3.79
N HIS A 175 5.85 -11.64 -2.90
CA HIS A 175 4.40 -11.45 -2.94
C HIS A 175 3.94 -10.81 -4.26
N LEU A 176 4.76 -9.94 -4.85
CA LEU A 176 4.50 -9.33 -6.15
C LEU A 176 5.00 -10.15 -7.34
N CYS A 177 5.66 -11.29 -7.11
CA CYS A 177 6.24 -12.15 -8.14
C CYS A 177 7.26 -11.44 -9.04
N ILE A 178 8.05 -10.50 -8.49
CA ILE A 178 9.01 -9.68 -9.26
C ILE A 178 10.48 -9.98 -8.94
N ALA A 179 10.78 -10.96 -8.09
CA ALA A 179 12.14 -11.30 -7.66
C ALA A 179 13.11 -11.57 -8.83
N LEU A 180 12.65 -12.23 -9.89
CA LEU A 180 13.47 -12.53 -11.09
C LEU A 180 13.85 -11.29 -11.90
N LYS A 181 13.08 -10.20 -11.77
CA LYS A 181 13.33 -8.91 -12.42
C LYS A 181 14.03 -7.92 -11.50
N MET A 182 14.51 -8.37 -10.35
CA MET A 182 15.20 -7.49 -9.41
C MET A 182 16.52 -6.97 -10.02
N GLY A 183 16.70 -5.66 -9.91
CA GLY A 183 17.88 -4.94 -10.36
C GLY A 183 18.58 -4.30 -9.19
N TRP A 184 18.53 -2.97 -9.13
CA TRP A 184 19.31 -2.19 -8.17
C TRP A 184 18.56 -1.97 -6.87
N ILE A 185 19.28 -1.97 -5.77
CA ILE A 185 18.73 -1.59 -4.46
C ILE A 185 19.53 -0.39 -3.95
N SER A 186 18.79 0.63 -3.51
CA SER A 186 19.31 1.85 -2.92
C SER A 186 18.85 1.93 -1.47
N LEU A 187 19.80 2.10 -0.56
CA LEU A 187 19.59 2.13 0.89
C LEU A 187 20.32 3.35 1.49
N ASP A 188 19.94 3.74 2.71
CA ASP A 188 20.67 4.75 3.48
C ASP A 188 21.99 4.16 4.04
N ASN A 189 22.80 4.99 4.71
CA ASN A 189 24.14 4.58 5.16
C ASN A 189 24.15 3.93 6.55
N ALA A 190 23.11 3.15 6.88
CA ALA A 190 23.03 2.41 8.13
C ALA A 190 23.83 1.10 8.05
N SER A 191 24.50 0.74 9.15
CA SER A 191 25.40 -0.44 9.17
C SER A 191 24.68 -1.78 8.95
N ASN A 192 23.42 -1.87 9.36
CA ASN A 192 22.56 -3.05 9.17
C ASN A 192 22.17 -3.29 7.71
N ASN A 193 22.17 -2.25 6.85
CA ASN A 193 21.87 -2.39 5.42
C ASN A 193 22.89 -3.25 4.68
N ASN A 194 24.18 -3.13 5.05
CA ASN A 194 25.22 -3.97 4.46
C ASN A 194 24.99 -5.45 4.82
N THR A 195 24.63 -5.73 6.07
CA THR A 195 24.31 -7.09 6.53
C THR A 195 23.03 -7.60 5.88
N MET A 196 22.02 -6.74 5.70
CA MET A 196 20.79 -7.06 4.98
C MET A 196 21.08 -7.47 3.53
N LEU A 197 21.88 -6.70 2.79
CA LEU A 197 22.20 -7.02 1.40
C LEU A 197 22.96 -8.35 1.27
N ALA A 198 23.88 -8.65 2.17
CA ALA A 198 24.62 -9.92 2.17
C ALA A 198 23.70 -11.13 2.42
N TRP A 199 22.73 -10.99 3.34
CA TRP A 199 21.71 -12.01 3.55
C TRP A 199 20.76 -12.14 2.37
N LEU A 200 20.37 -11.03 1.76
CA LEU A 200 19.49 -11.03 0.59
C LEU A 200 20.14 -11.77 -0.59
N GLU A 201 21.43 -11.53 -0.86
CA GLU A 201 22.21 -12.28 -1.86
C GLU A 201 22.21 -13.78 -1.60
N THR A 202 22.37 -14.17 -0.33
CA THR A 202 22.33 -15.56 0.09
C THR A 202 20.95 -16.19 -0.18
N LEU A 203 19.87 -15.50 0.22
CA LEU A 203 18.49 -15.97 0.02
C LEU A 203 18.13 -16.12 -1.46
N LEU A 204 18.51 -15.15 -2.29
CA LEU A 204 18.24 -15.18 -3.73
C LEU A 204 19.05 -16.29 -4.43
N THR A 205 20.30 -16.48 -4.02
CA THR A 205 21.12 -17.58 -4.53
C THR A 205 20.50 -18.94 -4.21
N GLN A 206 19.92 -19.09 -3.01
CA GLN A 206 19.17 -20.32 -2.64
C GLN A 206 17.93 -20.52 -3.50
N GLN A 207 17.27 -19.45 -3.94
CA GLN A 207 16.16 -19.49 -4.90
C GLN A 207 16.61 -19.65 -6.37
N GLY A 208 17.91 -19.71 -6.63
CA GLY A 208 18.47 -19.79 -8.00
C GLY A 208 18.41 -18.47 -8.77
N ILE A 209 18.19 -17.34 -8.09
CA ILE A 209 18.13 -16.01 -8.66
C ILE A 209 19.53 -15.39 -8.59
N PRO A 210 20.18 -15.10 -9.73
CA PRO A 210 21.50 -14.47 -9.71
C PRO A 210 21.37 -13.03 -9.21
N PHE A 211 22.08 -12.72 -8.12
CA PHE A 211 22.18 -11.38 -7.54
C PHE A 211 23.64 -11.12 -7.17
N ASP A 212 24.15 -9.94 -7.48
CA ASP A 212 25.52 -9.53 -7.19
C ASP A 212 25.47 -8.21 -6.45
N THR A 213 25.69 -8.28 -5.14
CA THR A 213 25.57 -7.11 -4.24
C THR A 213 26.54 -6.00 -4.61
N LEU A 214 27.73 -6.33 -5.10
CA LEU A 214 28.75 -5.33 -5.46
C LEU A 214 28.42 -4.60 -6.77
N LYS A 215 27.70 -5.25 -7.69
CA LYS A 215 27.31 -4.63 -8.97
C LYS A 215 25.96 -3.94 -8.93
N TRP A 216 25.04 -4.41 -8.09
CA TRP A 216 23.64 -3.97 -8.09
C TRP A 216 23.24 -3.21 -6.83
N HIS A 217 24.18 -2.93 -5.92
CA HIS A 217 23.99 -1.94 -4.86
C HIS A 217 24.42 -0.55 -5.34
N ILE A 218 23.55 0.44 -5.16
CA ILE A 218 23.90 1.85 -5.30
C ILE A 218 23.85 2.46 -3.90
N GLN A 219 25.03 2.68 -3.30
CA GLN A 219 25.12 3.35 -2.00
C GLN A 219 24.99 4.86 -2.20
N TYR A 220 23.95 5.48 -1.63
CA TYR A 220 23.83 6.93 -1.63
C TYR A 220 24.80 7.55 -0.61
N PHE A 221 25.66 8.44 -1.09
CA PHE A 221 26.39 9.36 -0.22
C PHE A 221 25.42 10.45 0.23
N MET A 222 24.90 10.32 1.46
CA MET A 222 24.24 11.37 2.24
C MET A 222 22.91 11.93 1.68
N LEU A 223 21.81 11.28 2.04
CA LEU A 223 20.63 11.97 2.56
C LEU A 223 20.40 11.37 3.95
N SER A 224 20.98 12.00 4.96
CA SER A 224 20.64 11.70 6.35
C SER A 224 19.13 11.85 6.51
N CYS A 225 18.44 10.78 6.92
CA CYS A 225 17.10 10.91 7.48
C CYS A 225 17.17 11.98 8.58
N LEU A 226 16.44 13.08 8.39
CA LEU A 226 16.46 14.28 9.24
C LEU A 226 15.91 14.05 10.66
N GLN A 227 15.72 12.79 11.07
CA GLN A 227 15.03 12.42 12.31
C GLN A 227 15.95 11.97 13.46
N HIS A 228 17.27 12.00 13.26
CA HIS A 228 18.22 11.91 14.37
C HIS A 228 18.68 13.31 14.82
N VAL A 229 17.74 14.10 15.36
CA VAL A 229 18.01 15.20 16.30
C VAL A 229 16.94 15.20 17.38
#